data_AF-A0A562XG12-F1
#
_entry.id   AF-A0A562XG12-F1
#
_cell.length_a   1.000
_cell.length_b   1.000
_cell.length_c   1.000
_cell.angle_alpha   90.00
_cell.angle_beta   90.00
_cell.angle_gamma   90.00
#
_symmetry.space_group_name_H-M   'P 1'
#
loop_
_entity.id
_entity.type
_entity.pdbx_description
1 polymer ?
#
loop_
_entity_poly.entity_id
_entity_poly.type
_entity_poly.pdbx_seq_one_letter_code
_entity_poly.pdbx_strand_id
1 'polypeptide(L)'
;MDKIELGSKTAKDGFKNENFVVEIFNHWQNEILAQKWLEAMGYNINTIEEVRAEKIKGSFKADVQVVILVQIKLQKLSDVQNLQVKLVSNPQGFNQIDKRWIKSYNELWKIPSEIYELLQYFVGEIPPKIENPKDKRRMFLTEFSQIEQEKILNFFKENQALVLNDILKGRGQFASEWFLVILRLKDESIKWVLKSINEVINFYSGNVTISPLGSLKIGKITMQRKGGDNGRKSAQMLQFKLNPCELFENAFKK
;
A
#
# COMPACT_ATOMS: atom_id res chain seq x y z
N MET A 1 -16.69 14.72 -15.49
CA MET A 1 -16.14 13.35 -15.63
C MET A 1 -16.97 12.45 -14.74
N ASP A 2 -17.57 11.39 -15.30
CA ASP A 2 -18.37 10.42 -14.53
C ASP A 2 -17.48 9.64 -13.53
N LYS A 3 -18.06 9.12 -12.45
CA LYS A 3 -17.33 8.34 -11.42
C LYS A 3 -16.68 7.09 -12.00
N ILE A 4 -17.30 6.45 -13.00
CA ILE A 4 -16.73 5.28 -13.68
C ILE A 4 -15.53 5.69 -14.52
N GLU A 5 -15.67 6.77 -15.28
CA GLU A 5 -14.61 7.35 -16.12
C GLU A 5 -13.41 7.80 -15.27
N LEU A 6 -13.67 8.46 -14.14
CA LEU A 6 -12.65 8.90 -13.20
C LEU A 6 -11.89 7.71 -12.58
N GLY A 7 -12.60 6.65 -12.19
CA GLY A 7 -11.98 5.43 -11.66
C GLY A 7 -11.12 4.70 -12.71
N SER A 8 -11.61 4.62 -13.95
CA SER A 8 -10.88 4.04 -15.09
C SER A 8 -9.62 4.84 -15.42
N LYS A 9 -9.73 6.18 -15.47
CA LYS A 9 -8.59 7.07 -15.68
C LYS A 9 -7.55 6.92 -14.58
N THR A 10 -7.98 6.91 -13.31
CA THR A 10 -7.08 6.70 -12.15
C THR A 10 -6.29 5.39 -12.27
N ALA A 11 -6.94 4.30 -12.68
CA ALA A 11 -6.26 3.01 -12.87
C ALA A 11 -5.26 3.03 -14.06
N LYS A 12 -5.64 3.64 -15.19
CA LYS A 12 -4.75 3.79 -16.36
C LYS A 12 -3.54 4.65 -16.04
N ASP A 13 -3.75 5.74 -15.31
CA ASP A 13 -2.67 6.63 -14.88
C ASP A 13 -1.72 5.86 -13.96
N GLY A 14 -2.23 5.02 -13.03
CA GLY A 14 -1.45 4.07 -12.24
C GLY A 14 -0.43 3.27 -13.07
N PHE A 15 -0.90 2.58 -14.12
CA PHE A 15 -0.05 1.76 -14.99
C PHE A 15 0.98 2.55 -15.80
N LYS A 16 0.65 3.78 -16.22
CA LYS A 16 1.62 4.65 -16.89
C LYS A 16 2.79 4.99 -15.97
N ASN A 17 2.59 4.98 -14.65
CA ASN A 17 3.64 5.33 -13.69
C ASN A 17 4.66 4.22 -13.49
N GLU A 18 4.20 2.97 -13.47
CA GLU A 18 5.09 1.82 -13.41
C GLU A 18 6.00 1.79 -14.64
N ASN A 19 5.44 2.06 -15.82
CA ASN A 19 6.22 2.18 -17.05
C ASN A 19 7.20 3.36 -17.00
N PHE A 20 6.79 4.51 -16.45
CA PHE A 20 7.67 5.66 -16.24
C PHE A 20 8.86 5.30 -15.35
N VAL A 21 8.63 4.62 -14.22
CA VAL A 21 9.72 4.20 -13.32
C VAL A 21 10.67 3.22 -14.02
N VAL A 22 10.12 2.24 -14.75
CA VAL A 22 10.91 1.29 -15.54
C VAL A 22 11.78 2.00 -16.58
N GLU A 23 11.19 2.96 -17.32
CA GLU A 23 11.90 3.73 -18.33
C GLU A 23 13.03 4.55 -17.72
N ILE A 24 12.79 5.23 -16.60
CA ILE A 24 13.80 6.03 -15.90
C ILE A 24 14.99 5.15 -15.47
N PHE A 25 14.75 4.02 -14.80
CA PHE A 25 15.83 3.11 -14.40
C PHE A 25 16.61 2.53 -15.59
N ASN A 26 15.92 2.17 -16.68
CA ASN A 26 16.60 1.64 -17.88
C ASN A 26 17.46 2.68 -18.61
N HIS A 27 17.27 3.98 -18.33
CA HIS A 27 18.09 5.08 -18.87
C HIS A 27 19.05 5.69 -17.84
N TRP A 28 19.38 4.97 -16.76
CA TRP A 28 20.10 5.52 -15.60
C TRP A 28 21.39 6.28 -15.88
N GLN A 29 22.11 5.95 -16.96
CA GLN A 29 23.34 6.65 -17.34
C GLN A 29 23.10 8.12 -17.71
N ASN A 30 21.95 8.40 -18.32
CA ASN A 30 21.59 9.75 -18.79
C ASN A 30 20.41 10.35 -18.01
N GLU A 31 19.81 9.60 -17.08
CA GLU A 31 18.69 10.06 -16.26
C GLU A 31 19.09 10.36 -14.82
N ILE A 32 19.17 11.65 -14.50
CA ILE A 32 19.54 12.14 -13.16
C ILE A 32 18.57 11.64 -12.08
N LEU A 33 17.30 11.41 -12.44
CA LEU A 33 16.30 10.92 -11.50
C LEU A 33 16.59 9.47 -11.09
N ALA A 34 17.01 8.62 -12.03
CA ALA A 34 17.40 7.25 -11.74
C ALA A 34 18.66 7.18 -10.87
N GLN A 35 19.66 8.02 -11.16
CA GLN A 35 20.90 8.10 -10.37
C GLN A 35 20.58 8.47 -8.92
N LYS A 36 19.71 9.46 -8.71
CA LYS A 36 19.27 9.84 -7.36
C LYS A 36 18.51 8.73 -6.63
N TRP A 37 17.71 7.93 -7.34
CA TRP A 37 17.04 6.77 -6.75
C TRP A 37 18.04 5.68 -6.36
N LEU A 38 19.01 5.38 -7.22
CA LEU A 38 20.07 4.41 -6.94
C LEU A 38 20.94 4.86 -5.75
N GLU A 39 21.31 6.13 -5.69
CA GLU A 39 22.02 6.71 -4.53
C GLU A 39 21.19 6.61 -3.25
N ALA A 40 19.89 6.93 -3.31
CA ALA A 40 18.98 6.79 -2.17
C ALA A 40 18.82 5.33 -1.72
N MET A 41 19.02 4.36 -2.62
CA MET A 41 19.08 2.94 -2.30
C MET A 41 20.45 2.49 -1.76
N GLY A 42 21.44 3.40 -1.71
CA GLY A 42 22.77 3.16 -1.15
C GLY A 42 23.83 2.74 -2.18
N TYR A 43 23.53 2.79 -3.48
CA TYR A 43 24.50 2.43 -4.51
C TYR A 43 25.50 3.55 -4.79
N ASN A 44 26.76 3.18 -5.00
CA ASN A 44 27.74 4.05 -5.59
C ASN A 44 27.63 3.98 -7.13
N ILE A 45 27.17 5.06 -7.75
CA ILE A 45 26.93 5.15 -9.21
C ILE A 45 28.16 4.75 -10.03
N ASN A 46 29.37 5.07 -9.56
CA ASN A 46 30.61 4.75 -10.28
C ASN A 46 30.94 3.25 -10.34
N THR A 47 30.27 2.44 -9.52
CA THR A 47 30.45 0.98 -9.46
C THR A 47 29.40 0.22 -10.25
N ILE A 48 28.36 0.90 -10.73
CA ILE A 48 27.26 0.29 -11.47
C ILE A 48 27.69 0.07 -12.92
N GLU A 49 27.60 -1.18 -13.38
CA GLU A 49 27.86 -1.53 -14.78
C GLU A 49 26.57 -1.54 -15.60
N GLU A 50 25.48 -2.06 -15.03
CA GLU A 50 24.20 -2.23 -15.70
C GLU A 50 23.04 -2.03 -14.71
N VAL A 51 21.95 -1.45 -15.19
CA VAL A 51 20.66 -1.41 -14.50
C VAL A 51 19.59 -1.85 -15.48
N ARG A 52 18.82 -2.85 -15.09
CA ARG A 52 17.66 -3.34 -15.84
C ARG A 52 16.44 -3.32 -14.95
N ALA A 53 15.41 -2.57 -15.35
CA ALA A 53 14.14 -2.53 -14.68
C ALA A 53 13.04 -3.20 -15.52
N GLU A 54 12.19 -3.96 -14.83
CA GLU A 54 11.02 -4.59 -15.42
C GLU A 54 9.81 -4.46 -14.52
N LYS A 55 8.64 -4.39 -15.15
CA LYS A 55 7.38 -4.40 -14.45
C LYS A 55 7.03 -5.83 -14.01
N ILE A 56 6.70 -5.97 -12.73
CA ILE A 56 6.18 -7.23 -12.18
C ILE A 56 4.71 -7.35 -12.55
N LYS A 57 4.32 -8.47 -13.19
CA LYS A 57 2.93 -8.78 -13.53
C LYS A 57 2.34 -9.74 -12.51
N GLY A 58 1.07 -9.57 -12.19
CA GLY A 58 0.34 -10.44 -11.28
C GLY A 58 -0.05 -9.75 -9.98
N SER A 59 -0.46 -10.54 -8.98
CA SER A 59 -0.90 -10.03 -7.66
C SER A 59 0.26 -10.06 -6.66
N PHE A 60 1.29 -9.25 -6.92
CA PHE A 60 2.46 -9.09 -6.04
C PHE A 60 2.44 -7.73 -5.33
N LYS A 61 3.33 -7.56 -4.35
CA LYS A 61 3.45 -6.28 -3.64
C LYS A 61 4.34 -5.30 -4.36
N ALA A 62 5.45 -5.78 -4.91
CA ALA A 62 6.29 -4.98 -5.76
C ALA A 62 5.68 -4.82 -7.15
N ASP A 63 5.79 -3.61 -7.68
CA ASP A 63 5.30 -3.23 -9.01
C ASP A 63 6.44 -3.26 -10.04
N VAL A 64 7.67 -2.97 -9.62
CA VAL A 64 8.87 -2.93 -10.46
C VAL A 64 9.99 -3.73 -9.80
N GLN A 65 10.70 -4.54 -10.57
CA GLN A 65 11.96 -5.15 -10.19
C GLN A 65 13.10 -4.44 -10.91
N VAL A 66 14.14 -4.06 -10.18
CA VAL A 66 15.36 -3.46 -10.71
C VAL A 66 16.51 -4.41 -10.40
N VAL A 67 17.19 -4.88 -11.43
CA VAL A 67 18.42 -5.67 -11.33
C VAL A 67 19.59 -4.73 -11.56
N ILE A 68 20.50 -4.65 -10.60
CA ILE A 68 21.69 -3.81 -10.66
C ILE A 68 22.92 -4.71 -10.69
N LEU A 69 23.74 -4.58 -11.73
CA LEU A 69 25.05 -5.22 -11.81
C LEU A 69 26.11 -4.25 -11.27
N VAL A 70 26.80 -4.65 -10.21
CA VAL A 70 27.87 -3.85 -9.58
C VAL A 70 29.23 -4.53 -9.69
N GLN A 71 30.25 -3.72 -9.97
CA GLN A 71 31.65 -4.13 -9.94
C GLN A 71 32.25 -3.79 -8.57
N ILE A 72 32.64 -4.81 -7.80
CA ILE A 72 33.35 -4.66 -6.53
C ILE A 72 34.72 -5.31 -6.65
N LYS A 73 35.78 -4.50 -6.76
CA LYS A 73 37.16 -4.95 -7.01
C LYS A 73 37.24 -5.79 -8.29
N LEU A 74 37.43 -7.10 -8.16
CA LEU A 74 37.52 -8.07 -9.26
C LEU A 74 36.23 -8.91 -9.42
N GLN A 75 35.19 -8.62 -8.66
CA GLN A 75 33.93 -9.38 -8.66
C GLN A 75 32.80 -8.58 -9.31
N LYS A 76 31.99 -9.28 -10.10
CA LYS A 76 30.72 -8.80 -10.65
C LYS A 76 29.59 -9.46 -9.87
N LEU A 77 28.75 -8.66 -9.23
CA LEU A 77 27.62 -9.15 -8.44
C LEU A 77 26.34 -8.50 -8.93
N SER A 78 25.27 -9.28 -9.01
CA SER A 78 23.92 -8.80 -9.31
C SER A 78 23.14 -8.65 -8.02
N ASP A 79 22.52 -7.49 -7.82
CA ASP A 79 21.55 -7.27 -6.75
C ASP A 79 20.15 -7.05 -7.35
N VAL A 80 19.13 -7.59 -6.70
CA VAL A 80 17.74 -7.59 -7.18
C VAL A 80 16.87 -6.83 -6.20
N GLN A 81 16.32 -5.73 -6.66
CA GLN A 81 15.60 -4.77 -5.84
C GLN A 81 14.15 -4.63 -6.28
N ASN A 82 13.24 -4.93 -5.36
CA ASN A 82 11.80 -4.90 -5.62
C ASN A 82 11.19 -3.60 -5.06
N LEU A 83 10.55 -2.82 -5.92
CA LEU A 83 9.95 -1.53 -5.60
C LEU A 83 8.42 -1.61 -5.68
N GLN A 84 7.74 -1.11 -4.65
CA GLN A 84 6.35 -0.69 -4.75
C GLN A 84 6.29 0.78 -5.14
N VAL A 85 5.45 1.14 -6.10
CA VAL A 85 5.34 2.47 -6.68
C VAL A 85 3.98 3.09 -6.38
N LYS A 86 3.97 4.34 -5.91
CA LYS A 86 2.75 5.15 -5.74
C LYS A 86 2.93 6.48 -6.43
N LEU A 87 2.25 6.69 -7.56
CA LEU A 87 2.02 8.05 -8.05
C LEU A 87 0.83 8.66 -7.33
N VAL A 88 1.00 9.92 -6.95
CA VAL A 88 -0.02 10.76 -6.36
C VAL A 88 -0.04 12.10 -7.07
N SER A 89 -1.25 12.63 -7.26
CA SER A 89 -1.50 13.97 -7.82
C SER A 89 -2.21 14.89 -6.81
N ASN A 90 -2.49 14.38 -5.62
CA ASN A 90 -3.08 15.11 -4.51
C ASN A 90 -2.29 14.77 -3.23
N PRO A 91 -1.67 15.76 -2.56
CA PRO A 91 -0.94 15.58 -1.31
C PRO A 91 -1.76 14.97 -0.17
N GLN A 92 -3.09 15.09 -0.22
CA GLN A 92 -4.03 14.62 0.79
C GLN A 92 -4.75 13.33 0.35
N GLY A 93 -4.30 12.72 -0.75
CA GLY A 93 -4.92 11.53 -1.33
C GLY A 93 -4.65 10.26 -0.50
N PHE A 94 -5.69 9.44 -0.34
CA PHE A 94 -5.56 8.11 0.25
C PHE A 94 -5.49 7.04 -0.84
N ASN A 95 -4.41 6.26 -0.84
CA ASN A 95 -4.13 5.22 -1.82
C ASN A 95 -4.36 3.85 -1.21
N GLN A 96 -4.85 2.91 -2.03
CA GLN A 96 -4.95 1.50 -1.65
C GLN A 96 -3.55 0.85 -1.59
N ILE A 97 -3.31 0.07 -0.54
CA ILE A 97 -2.08 -0.73 -0.36
C ILE A 97 -2.35 -2.25 -0.33
N ASP A 98 -3.52 -2.66 0.14
CA ASP A 98 -3.98 -4.05 0.06
C ASP A 98 -5.51 -4.10 0.05
N LYS A 99 -6.06 -5.14 -0.59
CA LYS A 99 -7.50 -5.40 -0.62
C LYS A 99 -7.76 -6.86 -0.96
N ARG A 100 -8.46 -7.58 -0.09
CA ARG A 100 -8.82 -9.00 -0.30
C ARG A 100 -10.15 -9.33 0.38
N TRP A 101 -10.67 -10.52 0.10
CA TRP A 101 -11.75 -11.13 0.86
C TRP A 101 -11.26 -11.50 2.27
N ILE A 102 -12.17 -11.53 3.26
CA ILE A 102 -11.80 -11.88 4.65
C ILE A 102 -11.21 -13.30 4.71
N LYS A 103 -11.73 -14.22 3.90
CA LYS A 103 -11.16 -15.58 3.74
C LYS A 103 -9.64 -15.55 3.45
N SER A 104 -9.19 -14.70 2.53
CA SER A 104 -7.78 -14.61 2.17
C SER A 104 -6.92 -14.07 3.32
N TYR A 105 -7.44 -13.13 4.11
CA TYR A 105 -6.74 -12.66 5.31
C TYR A 105 -6.72 -13.72 6.40
N ASN A 106 -7.77 -14.53 6.53
CA ASN A 106 -7.81 -15.63 7.47
C ASN A 106 -6.77 -16.71 7.16
N GLU A 107 -6.56 -17.00 5.87
CA GLU A 107 -5.50 -17.92 5.44
C GLU A 107 -4.11 -17.43 5.88
N LEU A 108 -3.88 -16.10 5.82
CA LEU A 108 -2.62 -15.44 6.17
C LEU A 108 -2.38 -15.26 7.68
N TRP A 109 -3.43 -14.87 8.41
CA TRP A 109 -3.33 -14.41 9.80
C TRP A 109 -3.96 -15.36 10.81
N LYS A 110 -4.60 -16.45 10.36
CA LYS A 110 -5.31 -17.41 11.20
C LYS A 110 -6.25 -16.71 12.18
N ILE A 111 -7.13 -15.87 11.62
CA ILE A 111 -8.05 -15.02 12.35
C ILE A 111 -8.98 -15.92 13.20
N PRO A 112 -9.11 -15.68 14.52
CA PRO A 112 -10.05 -16.43 15.35
C PRO A 112 -11.47 -16.35 14.79
N SER A 113 -12.23 -17.44 14.88
CA SER A 113 -13.57 -17.55 14.25
C SER A 113 -14.51 -16.41 14.60
N GLU A 114 -14.51 -15.98 15.86
CA GLU A 114 -15.32 -14.85 16.32
C GLU A 114 -14.90 -13.53 15.64
N ILE A 115 -13.60 -13.23 15.58
CA ILE A 115 -13.09 -12.03 14.89
C ILE A 115 -13.38 -12.11 13.39
N TYR A 116 -13.23 -13.29 12.80
CA TYR A 116 -13.52 -13.53 11.39
C TYR A 116 -14.96 -13.14 11.07
N GLU A 117 -15.93 -13.64 11.84
CA GLU A 117 -17.35 -13.33 11.67
C GLU A 117 -17.63 -11.82 11.87
N LEU A 118 -17.07 -11.20 12.91
CA LEU A 118 -17.20 -9.76 13.13
C LEU A 118 -16.70 -8.94 11.93
N LEU A 119 -15.58 -9.35 11.34
CA LEU A 119 -15.05 -8.70 10.13
C LEU A 119 -15.97 -8.92 8.92
N GLN A 120 -16.65 -10.06 8.80
CA GLN A 120 -17.63 -10.31 7.74
C GLN A 120 -18.85 -9.37 7.86
N TYR A 121 -19.38 -9.16 9.07
CA TYR A 121 -20.41 -8.13 9.31
C TYR A 121 -19.88 -6.73 8.95
N PHE A 122 -18.64 -6.43 9.34
CA PHE A 122 -18.02 -5.11 9.10
C PHE A 122 -17.90 -4.76 7.62
N VAL A 123 -17.49 -5.73 6.78
CA VAL A 123 -17.35 -5.50 5.33
C VAL A 123 -18.63 -5.78 4.54
N GLY A 124 -19.62 -6.41 5.18
CA GLY A 124 -20.89 -6.78 4.57
C GLY A 124 -20.82 -8.02 3.71
N GLU A 125 -19.91 -8.96 4.00
CA GLU A 125 -19.95 -10.32 3.44
C GLU A 125 -21.18 -11.08 3.94
N ILE A 126 -21.63 -10.76 5.16
CA ILE A 126 -22.89 -11.22 5.76
C ILE A 126 -23.73 -9.99 6.20
N PRO A 127 -25.08 -10.09 6.24
CA PRO A 127 -25.96 -8.96 6.57
C PRO A 127 -25.80 -8.53 8.03
N PRO A 128 -26.09 -7.26 8.39
CA PRO A 128 -26.04 -6.79 9.76
C PRO A 128 -26.86 -7.65 10.73
N LYS A 129 -26.33 -7.88 11.94
CA LYS A 129 -27.04 -8.64 12.99
C LYS A 129 -27.87 -7.77 13.95
N ILE A 130 -27.90 -6.46 13.73
CA ILE A 130 -28.68 -5.49 14.50
C ILE A 130 -29.90 -5.04 13.69
N GLU A 131 -30.97 -4.63 14.36
CA GLU A 131 -32.24 -4.27 13.70
C GLU A 131 -32.16 -2.99 12.86
N ASN A 132 -31.44 -1.97 13.35
CA ASN A 132 -31.41 -0.63 12.75
C ASN A 132 -29.97 -0.19 12.39
N PRO A 133 -29.28 -0.89 11.46
CA PRO A 133 -27.93 -0.52 11.06
C PRO A 133 -27.94 0.77 10.22
N LYS A 134 -26.91 1.60 10.39
CA LYS A 134 -26.72 2.83 9.60
C LYS A 134 -26.58 2.55 8.10
N ASP A 135 -26.01 1.41 7.74
CA ASP A 135 -25.95 0.90 6.36
C ASP A 135 -26.55 -0.50 6.32
N LYS A 136 -27.67 -0.69 5.62
CA LYS A 136 -28.36 -1.99 5.53
C LYS A 136 -27.48 -3.15 5.01
N ARG A 137 -26.31 -2.85 4.44
CA ARG A 137 -25.42 -3.82 3.82
C ARG A 137 -24.30 -4.31 4.72
N ARG A 138 -24.01 -3.63 5.84
CA ARG A 138 -22.83 -3.91 6.70
C ARG A 138 -22.94 -3.22 8.06
N MET A 139 -22.10 -3.61 9.01
CA MET A 139 -21.95 -2.89 10.28
C MET A 139 -20.69 -2.00 10.28
N PHE A 140 -20.77 -0.87 10.95
CA PHE A 140 -19.62 -0.06 11.33
C PHE A 140 -19.04 -0.59 12.64
N LEU A 141 -17.73 -0.38 12.88
CA LEU A 141 -17.11 -0.85 14.13
C LEU A 141 -17.74 -0.24 15.38
N THR A 142 -18.27 0.98 15.27
CA THR A 142 -19.01 1.68 16.33
C THR A 142 -20.40 1.08 16.63
N GLU A 143 -20.90 0.18 15.80
CA GLU A 143 -22.21 -0.47 15.97
C GLU A 143 -22.11 -1.84 16.66
N PHE A 144 -20.90 -2.34 16.92
CA PHE A 144 -20.69 -3.55 17.72
C PHE A 144 -20.71 -3.22 19.22
N SER A 145 -20.95 -4.23 20.06
CA SER A 145 -20.82 -4.09 21.52
C SER A 145 -19.39 -3.74 21.92
N GLN A 146 -19.20 -3.15 23.10
CA GLN A 146 -17.87 -2.80 23.60
C GLN A 146 -16.93 -4.03 23.66
N ILE A 147 -17.44 -5.18 24.08
CA ILE A 147 -16.69 -6.44 24.14
C ILE A 147 -16.19 -6.86 22.75
N GLU A 148 -17.04 -6.77 21.73
CA GLU A 148 -16.66 -7.12 20.35
C GLU A 148 -15.66 -6.13 19.76
N GLN A 149 -15.84 -4.82 20.05
CA GLN A 149 -14.88 -3.80 19.67
C GLN A 149 -13.50 -4.07 20.29
N GLU A 150 -13.45 -4.39 21.58
CA GLU A 150 -12.22 -4.74 22.29
C GLU A 150 -11.54 -5.97 21.71
N LYS A 151 -12.30 -7.02 21.38
CA LYS A 151 -11.78 -8.22 20.72
C LYS A 151 -11.11 -7.91 19.38
N ILE A 152 -11.75 -7.10 18.53
CA ILE A 152 -11.17 -6.66 17.24
C ILE A 152 -9.92 -5.82 17.49
N LEU A 153 -9.99 -4.85 18.40
CA LEU A 153 -8.86 -3.99 18.73
C LEU A 153 -7.65 -4.80 19.22
N ASN A 154 -7.86 -5.74 20.15
CA ASN A 154 -6.81 -6.56 20.72
C ASN A 154 -6.16 -7.45 19.66
N PHE A 155 -6.96 -8.10 18.80
CA PHE A 155 -6.43 -8.90 17.69
C PHE A 155 -5.46 -8.09 16.81
N PHE A 156 -5.86 -6.89 16.38
CA PHE A 156 -4.99 -6.06 15.53
C PHE A 156 -3.82 -5.40 16.28
N LYS A 157 -3.93 -5.19 17.60
CA LYS A 157 -2.81 -4.72 18.43
C LYS A 157 -1.74 -5.81 18.55
N GLU A 158 -2.15 -7.01 18.94
CA GLU A 158 -1.26 -8.16 19.15
C GLU A 158 -0.60 -8.61 17.85
N ASN A 159 -1.30 -8.50 16.72
CA ASN A 159 -0.82 -8.95 15.41
C ASN A 159 -0.35 -7.78 14.51
N GLN A 160 -0.12 -6.58 15.06
CA GLN A 160 0.16 -5.39 14.25
C GLN A 160 1.36 -5.58 13.31
N ALA A 161 2.48 -6.09 13.84
CA ALA A 161 3.68 -6.30 13.04
C ALA A 161 3.43 -7.26 11.86
N LEU A 162 2.72 -8.37 12.10
CA LEU A 162 2.35 -9.33 11.05
C LEU A 162 1.47 -8.67 9.98
N VAL A 163 0.40 -7.98 10.41
CA VAL A 163 -0.55 -7.31 9.50
C VAL A 163 0.16 -6.25 8.66
N LEU A 164 0.98 -5.39 9.28
CA LEU A 164 1.70 -4.32 8.57
C LEU A 164 2.71 -4.87 7.57
N ASN A 165 3.49 -5.89 7.95
CA ASN A 165 4.40 -6.55 7.02
C ASN A 165 3.65 -7.13 5.82
N ASP A 166 2.54 -7.84 6.03
CA ASP A 166 1.80 -8.45 4.93
C ASP A 166 1.15 -7.43 3.98
N ILE A 167 0.58 -6.35 4.52
CA ILE A 167 -0.12 -5.35 3.69
C ILE A 167 0.81 -4.34 3.03
N LEU A 168 2.04 -4.14 3.52
CA LEU A 168 3.03 -3.23 2.92
C LEU A 168 4.12 -3.98 2.16
N LYS A 169 4.87 -4.85 2.84
CA LYS A 169 6.01 -5.60 2.28
C LYS A 169 5.56 -6.81 1.46
N GLY A 170 4.60 -7.57 1.98
CA GLY A 170 4.23 -8.88 1.43
C GLY A 170 5.25 -9.96 1.75
N ARG A 171 5.15 -11.08 1.02
CA ARG A 171 5.96 -12.29 1.25
C ARG A 171 6.52 -12.82 -0.08
N GLY A 172 7.58 -13.63 0.03
CA GLY A 172 8.18 -14.34 -1.10
C GLY A 172 9.07 -13.46 -1.98
N GLN A 173 9.44 -13.99 -3.15
CA GLN A 173 10.47 -13.41 -4.04
C GLN A 173 10.16 -12.01 -4.56
N PHE A 174 8.89 -11.57 -4.52
CA PHE A 174 8.44 -10.26 -4.96
C PHE A 174 7.86 -9.42 -3.80
N ALA A 175 8.34 -9.69 -2.58
CA ALA A 175 8.17 -8.77 -1.47
C ALA A 175 8.85 -7.44 -1.80
N SER A 176 8.21 -6.34 -1.44
CA SER A 176 8.74 -4.99 -1.68
C SER A 176 9.87 -4.70 -0.70
N GLU A 177 11.03 -4.32 -1.20
CA GLU A 177 12.15 -3.83 -0.37
C GLU A 177 12.15 -2.30 -0.28
N TRP A 178 11.54 -1.64 -1.27
CA TRP A 178 11.50 -0.19 -1.39
C TRP A 178 10.09 0.30 -1.68
N PHE A 179 9.78 1.50 -1.19
CA PHE A 179 8.52 2.18 -1.45
C PHE A 179 8.82 3.55 -2.08
N LEU A 180 8.53 3.66 -3.38
CA LEU A 180 8.73 4.87 -4.17
C LEU A 180 7.42 5.65 -4.28
N VAL A 181 7.38 6.86 -3.72
CA VAL A 181 6.26 7.78 -3.91
C VAL A 181 6.69 8.88 -4.87
N ILE A 182 5.89 9.09 -5.91
CA ILE A 182 6.08 10.13 -6.91
C ILE A 182 4.87 11.06 -6.82
N LEU A 183 5.11 12.33 -6.48
CA LEU A 183 4.11 13.37 -6.46
C LEU A 183 4.24 14.22 -7.71
N ARG A 184 3.18 14.22 -8.52
CA ARG A 184 3.07 15.03 -9.75
C ARG A 184 1.89 15.96 -9.63
N LEU A 185 2.17 17.18 -9.21
CA LEU A 185 1.21 18.29 -9.24
C LEU A 185 1.16 18.87 -10.65
N LYS A 186 0.00 19.43 -11.01
CA LYS A 186 -0.17 20.06 -12.31
C LYS A 186 0.79 21.26 -12.40
N ASP A 187 1.52 21.36 -13.50
CA ASP A 187 2.43 22.48 -13.80
C ASP A 187 3.61 22.64 -12.81
N GLU A 188 3.91 21.62 -12.01
CA GLU A 188 5.09 21.58 -11.11
C GLU A 188 6.09 20.50 -11.52
N SER A 189 7.33 20.65 -11.06
CA SER A 189 8.34 19.60 -11.14
C SER A 189 7.94 18.39 -10.29
N ILE A 190 8.38 17.21 -10.73
CA ILE A 190 8.14 15.96 -10.02
C ILE A 190 8.87 16.00 -8.67
N LYS A 191 8.12 15.73 -7.61
CA LYS A 191 8.67 15.48 -6.26
C LYS A 191 8.62 13.97 -6.02
N TRP A 192 9.62 13.42 -5.34
CA TRP A 192 9.64 12.00 -5.01
C TRP A 192 10.25 11.75 -3.63
N VAL A 193 9.92 10.60 -3.07
CA VAL A 193 10.57 10.05 -1.88
C VAL A 193 10.71 8.54 -2.06
N LEU A 194 11.89 8.02 -1.73
CA LEU A 194 12.21 6.60 -1.77
C LEU A 194 12.69 6.19 -0.39
N LYS A 195 12.02 5.21 0.21
CA LYS A 195 12.33 4.70 1.55
C LYS A 195 12.40 3.19 1.54
N SER A 196 13.24 2.62 2.40
CA SER A 196 13.23 1.18 2.63
C SER A 196 11.87 0.76 3.20
N ILE A 197 11.43 -0.45 2.89
CA ILE A 197 10.12 -0.92 3.35
C ILE A 197 10.03 -0.97 4.88
N ASN A 198 11.15 -1.15 5.59
CA ASN A 198 11.21 -1.16 7.04
C ASN A 198 10.95 0.24 7.62
N GLU A 199 11.54 1.29 7.03
CA GLU A 199 11.23 2.67 7.40
C GLU A 199 9.76 3.00 7.17
N VAL A 200 9.17 2.51 6.07
CA VAL A 200 7.76 2.71 5.73
C VAL A 200 6.85 2.02 6.74
N ILE A 201 7.12 0.76 7.09
CA ILE A 201 6.37 0.02 8.10
C ILE A 201 6.43 0.75 9.45
N ASN A 202 7.63 1.15 9.90
CA ASN A 202 7.78 1.91 11.14
C ASN A 202 7.01 3.22 11.10
N PHE A 203 7.11 3.98 10.00
CA PHE A 203 6.46 5.27 9.87
C PHE A 203 4.92 5.21 9.94
N TYR A 204 4.32 4.18 9.35
CA TYR A 204 2.87 4.00 9.30
C TYR A 204 2.28 3.21 10.49
N SER A 205 3.13 2.53 11.27
CA SER A 205 2.74 1.84 12.50
C SER A 205 2.22 2.79 13.59
N GLY A 206 1.55 2.25 14.61
CA GLY A 206 1.09 3.03 15.75
C GLY A 206 -0.16 2.46 16.42
N ASN A 207 -0.86 3.31 17.18
CA ASN A 207 -2.04 2.88 17.94
C ASN A 207 -3.14 2.30 17.06
N VAL A 208 -3.78 1.24 17.54
CA VAL A 208 -4.96 0.64 16.91
C VAL A 208 -6.21 1.19 17.58
N THR A 209 -7.05 1.89 16.82
CA THR A 209 -8.24 2.57 17.33
C THR A 209 -9.41 2.49 16.35
N ILE A 210 -10.64 2.62 16.84
CA ILE A 210 -11.82 2.78 16.00
C ILE A 210 -12.00 4.27 15.70
N SER A 211 -12.17 4.62 14.43
CA SER A 211 -12.42 6.00 14.02
C SER A 211 -13.87 6.42 14.36
N PRO A 212 -14.15 7.74 14.48
CA PRO A 212 -15.52 8.22 14.71
C PRO A 212 -16.53 7.78 13.63
N LEU A 213 -16.05 7.47 12.43
CA LEU A 213 -16.85 6.96 11.32
C LEU A 213 -16.92 5.43 11.29
N GLY A 214 -16.47 4.75 12.34
CA GLY A 214 -16.57 3.30 12.53
C GLY A 214 -15.73 2.46 11.57
N SER A 215 -14.57 2.97 11.16
CA SER A 215 -13.50 2.19 10.50
C SER A 215 -12.38 1.91 11.51
N LEU A 216 -11.46 0.99 11.21
CA LEU A 216 -10.29 0.77 12.06
C LEU A 216 -9.11 1.61 11.58
N LYS A 217 -8.39 2.21 12.51
CA LYS A 217 -7.08 2.82 12.30
C LYS A 217 -6.02 1.92 12.91
N ILE A 218 -4.96 1.64 12.15
CA ILE A 218 -3.76 0.92 12.59
C ILE A 218 -2.61 1.89 12.34
N GLY A 219 -2.22 2.63 13.37
CA GLY A 219 -1.36 3.80 13.21
C GLY A 219 -1.96 4.79 12.20
N LYS A 220 -1.23 5.03 11.12
CA LYS A 220 -1.62 5.94 10.03
C LYS A 220 -2.37 5.24 8.88
N ILE A 221 -2.61 3.93 9.00
CA ILE A 221 -3.33 3.13 8.01
C ILE A 221 -4.81 3.03 8.39
N THR A 222 -5.69 3.16 7.40
CA THR A 222 -7.13 2.96 7.55
C THR A 222 -7.54 1.62 6.98
N MET A 223 -8.17 0.80 7.80
CA MET A 223 -8.84 -0.43 7.38
C MET A 223 -10.34 -0.19 7.30
N GLN A 224 -10.92 -0.46 6.14
CA GLN A 224 -12.30 -0.16 5.81
C GLN A 224 -12.91 -1.19 4.87
N ARG A 225 -14.25 -1.27 4.86
CA ARG A 225 -14.97 -1.85 3.72
C ARG A 225 -14.55 -1.14 2.43
N LYS A 226 -14.25 -1.91 1.37
CA LYS A 226 -13.90 -1.36 0.05
C LYS A 226 -14.97 -0.38 -0.45
N GLY A 227 -16.23 -0.80 -0.41
CA GLY A 227 -17.35 0.00 -0.90
C GLY A 227 -17.26 0.35 -2.38
N GLY A 228 -18.26 1.07 -2.88
CA GLY A 228 -18.34 1.48 -4.28
C GLY A 228 -18.53 0.31 -5.24
N ASP A 229 -17.74 0.28 -6.32
CA ASP A 229 -17.75 -0.74 -7.39
C ASP A 229 -19.13 -0.99 -8.04
N ASN A 230 -19.99 0.03 -8.08
CA ASN A 230 -21.36 -0.05 -8.61
C ASN A 230 -22.17 -1.19 -7.98
N GLY A 231 -21.97 -1.46 -6.69
CA GLY A 231 -22.71 -2.49 -5.96
C GLY A 231 -22.26 -3.93 -6.25
N ARG A 232 -21.19 -4.13 -7.02
CA ARG A 232 -20.60 -5.45 -7.22
C ARG A 232 -20.14 -6.07 -5.89
N LYS A 233 -20.12 -7.40 -5.84
CA LYS A 233 -19.65 -8.16 -4.67
C LYS A 233 -18.26 -7.71 -4.16
N SER A 234 -17.36 -7.27 -5.06
CA SER A 234 -16.04 -6.74 -4.68
C SER A 234 -16.07 -5.54 -3.72
N ALA A 235 -17.21 -4.84 -3.59
CA ALA A 235 -17.43 -3.79 -2.60
C ALA A 235 -17.39 -4.32 -1.15
N GLN A 236 -17.56 -5.63 -0.96
CA GLN A 236 -17.51 -6.32 0.34
C GLN A 236 -16.10 -6.77 0.73
N MET A 237 -15.07 -6.49 -0.07
CA MET A 237 -13.69 -6.77 0.34
C MET A 237 -13.24 -5.84 1.48
N LEU A 238 -12.34 -6.33 2.33
CA LEU A 238 -11.61 -5.50 3.28
C LEU A 238 -10.49 -4.78 2.52
N GLN A 239 -10.30 -3.50 2.81
CA GLN A 239 -9.36 -2.63 2.12
C GLN A 239 -8.52 -1.83 3.12
N PHE A 240 -7.21 -1.76 2.85
CA PHE A 240 -6.27 -0.93 3.59
C PHE A 240 -5.83 0.26 2.73
N LYS A 241 -5.85 1.45 3.33
CA LYS A 241 -5.42 2.70 2.69
C LYS A 241 -4.52 3.52 3.60
N LEU A 242 -3.61 4.25 2.98
CA LEU A 242 -2.77 5.26 3.64
C LEU A 242 -2.63 6.48 2.73
N ASN A 243 -2.15 7.60 3.28
CA ASN A 243 -1.68 8.72 2.47
C ASN A 243 -0.16 8.57 2.24
N PRO A 244 0.30 8.23 1.02
CA PRO A 244 1.73 8.02 0.74
C PRO A 244 2.53 9.33 0.79
N CYS A 245 1.87 10.50 0.66
CA CYS A 245 2.55 11.79 0.73
C CYS A 245 3.04 12.15 2.13
N GLU A 246 2.60 11.43 3.17
CA GLU A 246 3.09 11.64 4.54
C GLU A 246 4.57 11.27 4.69
N LEU A 247 5.13 10.46 3.79
CA LEU A 247 6.55 10.11 3.78
C LEU A 247 7.47 11.27 3.37
N PHE A 248 6.94 12.35 2.81
CA PHE A 248 7.76 13.53 2.52
C PHE A 248 8.04 14.29 3.81
N GLU A 249 9.28 14.20 4.32
CA GLU A 249 9.68 14.68 5.64
C GLU A 249 9.40 16.18 5.91
N ASN A 250 9.14 17.02 4.88
CA ASN A 250 8.83 18.45 5.05
C ASN A 250 7.89 19.07 3.98
N ALA A 251 7.15 18.30 3.18
CA ALA A 251 6.49 18.90 1.99
C ALA A 251 5.20 19.70 2.26
N PHE A 252 4.53 19.53 3.41
CA PHE A 252 3.17 20.08 3.63
C PHE A 252 2.89 20.62 5.04
N LYS A 253 3.92 20.90 5.85
CA LYS A 253 3.71 21.69 7.08
C LYS A 253 3.32 23.10 6.64
N LYS A 254 2.06 23.47 6.89
CA LYS A 254 1.60 24.86 6.86
C LYS A 254 2.20 25.63 8.03
#